data_AF-A0A955GAF0-F1
#
_entry.id   AF-A0A955GAF0-F1
#
_cell.length_a   1.000
_cell.length_b   1.000
_cell.length_c   1.000
_cell.angle_alpha   90.00
_cell.angle_beta   90.00
_cell.angle_gamma   90.00
#
_symmetry.space_group_name_H-M   'P 1'
#
loop_
_entity.id
_entity.type
_entity.pdbx_description
1 polymer ?
#
loop_
_entity_poly.entity_id
_entity_poly.type
_entity_poly.pdbx_seq_one_letter_code
_entity_poly.pdbx_strand_id
1 'polypeptide(L)'
;MLQKYKDKKDQGFTIIEVLIVLAIAGLIILIVFLAVPALQRNSRNTQRRNDVSAILGSIQEFSNNNGGDLPTATDKSTVLANAERGIYEDDAAISISGSVPTAPADASTQLETVDIITGGTCSSPTTATTTGASSREVAIRFWVETSGAPQEQCQAS
;
A
#
# COMPACT_ATOMS: atom_id res chain seq x y z
N MET A 1 -2.21 31.45 75.99
CA MET A 1 -1.51 31.44 74.68
C MET A 1 -2.40 30.71 73.69
N LEU A 2 -3.05 31.43 72.76
CA LEU A 2 -3.98 30.85 71.79
C LEU A 2 -3.20 30.52 70.50
N GLN A 3 -2.92 29.24 70.27
CA GLN A 3 -2.32 28.76 69.03
C GLN A 3 -3.34 28.87 67.90
N LYS A 4 -3.06 29.77 66.94
CA LYS A 4 -3.77 29.88 65.66
C LYS A 4 -3.59 28.58 64.89
N TYR A 5 -4.67 27.81 64.73
CA TYR A 5 -4.75 26.78 63.72
C TYR A 5 -4.75 27.45 62.34
N LYS A 6 -3.72 27.16 61.55
CA LYS A 6 -3.55 27.63 60.18
C LYS A 6 -4.21 26.58 59.27
N ASP A 7 -5.45 26.82 58.87
CA ASP A 7 -6.13 26.01 57.86
C ASP A 7 -5.31 26.03 56.57
N LYS A 8 -4.68 24.90 56.25
CA LYS A 8 -4.17 24.66 54.91
C LYS A 8 -5.40 24.40 54.05
N LYS A 9 -5.73 25.35 53.17
CA LYS A 9 -6.72 25.11 52.12
C LYS A 9 -6.16 24.03 51.20
N ASP A 10 -6.59 22.79 51.39
CA ASP A 10 -6.38 21.73 50.42
C ASP A 10 -7.12 22.14 49.14
N GLN A 11 -6.34 22.60 48.17
CA GLN A 11 -6.81 22.95 46.83
C GLN A 11 -7.03 21.64 46.07
N GLY A 12 -8.13 20.96 46.39
CA GLY A 12 -8.55 19.74 45.73
C GLY A 12 -9.05 19.99 44.31
N PHE A 13 -8.68 19.08 43.41
CA PHE A 13 -9.20 18.92 42.05
C PHE A 13 -10.73 19.04 42.04
N THR A 14 -11.27 20.01 41.32
CA THR A 14 -12.73 20.17 41.26
C THR A 14 -13.35 19.14 40.31
N ILE A 15 -14.60 18.73 40.56
CA ILE A 15 -15.35 17.86 39.64
C ILE A 15 -15.43 18.49 38.24
N ILE A 16 -15.59 19.82 38.18
CA ILE A 16 -15.64 20.58 36.94
C ILE A 16 -14.34 20.45 36.16
N GLU A 17 -13.19 20.52 36.84
CA GLU A 17 -11.87 20.37 36.23
C GLU A 17 -11.68 18.97 35.63
N VAL A 18 -12.10 17.92 36.34
CA VAL A 18 -12.07 16.55 35.80
C VAL A 18 -13.00 16.40 34.59
N LEU A 19 -14.19 17.01 34.61
CA LEU A 19 -15.14 16.94 33.49
C LEU A 19 -14.59 17.59 32.22
N ILE A 20 -13.93 18.75 32.34
CA ILE A 20 -13.31 19.43 31.19
C ILE A 20 -12.19 18.57 30.61
N VAL A 21 -11.37 17.94 31.47
CA VAL A 21 -10.29 17.05 31.02
C VAL A 21 -10.85 15.84 30.27
N LEU A 22 -11.88 15.18 30.80
CA LEU A 22 -12.51 14.04 30.15
C LEU A 22 -13.19 14.42 28.82
N ALA A 23 -13.78 15.61 28.74
CA ALA A 23 -14.39 16.10 27.51
C ALA A 23 -13.33 16.31 26.40
N ILE A 24 -12.21 16.95 26.72
CA ILE A 24 -11.12 17.16 25.76
C ILE A 24 -10.45 15.83 25.39
N ALA A 25 -10.21 14.95 26.38
CA ALA A 25 -9.64 13.62 26.14
C ALA A 25 -10.54 12.78 25.21
N GLY A 26 -11.86 12.79 25.44
CA GLY A 26 -12.82 12.10 24.60
C GLY A 26 -12.81 12.59 23.15
N LEU A 27 -12.70 13.91 22.94
CA LEU A 27 -12.61 14.50 21.60
C LEU A 27 -11.33 14.08 20.86
N ILE A 28 -10.18 14.10 21.54
CA ILE A 28 -8.90 13.70 20.94
C ILE A 28 -8.94 12.23 20.54
N ILE A 29 -9.44 11.35 21.41
CA ILE A 29 -9.55 9.91 21.15
C ILE A 29 -10.40 9.64 19.91
N LEU A 30 -11.51 10.36 19.72
CA LEU A 30 -12.36 10.23 18.54
C LEU A 30 -11.59 10.55 17.25
N ILE A 31 -10.84 11.65 17.22
CA ILE A 31 -10.05 12.04 16.04
C ILE A 31 -8.97 10.99 15.74
N VAL A 32 -8.26 10.51 16.77
CA VAL A 32 -7.19 9.52 16.62
C VAL A 32 -7.73 8.21 16.03
N PHE A 33 -8.89 7.74 16.49
CA PHE A 33 -9.48 6.50 15.97
C PHE A 33 -9.90 6.58 14.50
N LEU A 34 -10.30 7.76 14.02
CA LEU A 34 -10.63 7.94 12.60
C LEU A 34 -9.38 8.16 11.73
N ALA A 35 -8.40 8.91 12.25
CA ALA A 35 -7.22 9.32 11.49
C ALA A 35 -6.19 8.19 11.33
N VAL A 36 -5.88 7.44 12.39
CA VAL A 36 -4.80 6.43 12.36
C VAL A 36 -5.05 5.33 11.31
N PRO A 37 -6.26 4.73 11.20
CA PRO A 37 -6.51 3.73 10.16
C PRO A 37 -6.35 4.30 8.75
N ALA A 38 -6.75 5.55 8.52
CA ALA A 38 -6.60 6.19 7.21
C ALA A 38 -5.13 6.43 6.86
N LEU A 39 -4.32 6.88 7.82
CA LEU A 39 -2.88 7.08 7.63
C LEU A 39 -2.15 5.76 7.36
N GLN A 40 -2.50 4.69 8.07
CA GLN A 40 -1.91 3.37 7.84
C GLN A 40 -2.21 2.84 6.43
N ARG A 41 -3.45 2.99 5.94
CA ARG A 41 -3.81 2.64 4.55
C ARG A 41 -2.99 3.41 3.53
N ASN A 42 -2.86 4.73 3.73
CA ASN A 42 -2.08 5.57 2.84
C ASN A 42 -0.60 5.14 2.79
N SER A 43 0.01 4.87 3.95
CA SER A 43 1.39 4.38 4.02
C SER A 43 1.57 3.06 3.27
N ARG A 44 0.67 2.10 3.46
CA ARG A 44 0.73 0.80 2.76
C ARG A 44 0.53 0.98 1.25
N ASN A 45 -0.39 1.83 0.82
CA ASN A 45 -0.59 2.12 -0.60
C ASN A 45 0.63 2.79 -1.24
N THR A 46 1.31 3.69 -0.54
CA THR A 46 2.60 4.25 -0.98
C THR A 46 3.64 3.14 -1.14
N GLN A 47 3.75 2.25 -0.15
CA GLN A 47 4.69 1.13 -0.21
C GLN A 47 4.37 0.19 -1.38
N ARG A 48 3.11 -0.15 -1.65
CA ARG A 48 2.72 -0.97 -2.82
C ARG A 48 3.16 -0.34 -4.15
N ARG A 49 3.01 0.98 -4.30
CA ARG A 49 3.45 1.71 -5.51
C ARG A 49 4.97 1.73 -5.64
N ASN A 50 5.68 1.85 -4.53
CA ASN A 50 7.14 1.80 -4.52
C ASN A 50 7.65 0.40 -4.92
N ASP A 51 7.09 -0.66 -4.34
CA ASP A 51 7.42 -2.05 -4.69
C ASP A 51 7.18 -2.32 -6.19
N VAL A 52 6.02 -1.90 -6.72
CA VAL A 52 5.71 -2.04 -8.15
C VAL A 52 6.71 -1.28 -9.02
N SER A 53 7.13 -0.09 -8.60
CA SER A 53 8.13 0.70 -9.33
C SER A 53 9.51 0.03 -9.28
N ALA A 54 9.89 -0.59 -8.16
CA ALA A 54 11.11 -1.37 -8.04
C ALA A 54 11.08 -2.63 -8.92
N ILE A 55 9.95 -3.34 -8.95
CA ILE A 55 9.73 -4.49 -9.85
C ILE A 55 9.85 -4.05 -11.30
N LEU A 56 9.21 -2.94 -11.69
CA LEU A 56 9.31 -2.42 -13.05
C LEU A 56 10.75 -2.06 -13.44
N GLY A 57 11.49 -1.43 -12.52
CA GLY A 57 12.93 -1.17 -12.71
C GLY A 57 13.75 -2.45 -12.88
N SER A 58 13.48 -3.49 -12.09
CA SER A 58 14.17 -4.79 -12.22
C SER A 58 13.86 -5.49 -13.55
N ILE A 59 12.64 -5.32 -14.09
CA ILE A 59 12.25 -5.84 -15.41
C ILE A 59 12.98 -5.10 -16.53
N GLN A 60 13.10 -3.77 -16.42
CA GLN A 60 13.86 -2.96 -17.36
C GLN A 60 15.34 -3.35 -17.35
N GLU A 61 15.92 -3.56 -16.16
CA GLU A 61 17.29 -4.06 -16.02
C GLU A 61 17.47 -5.44 -16.64
N PHE A 62 16.53 -6.36 -16.41
CA PHE A 62 16.52 -7.67 -17.07
C PHE A 62 16.48 -7.52 -18.59
N SER A 63 15.58 -6.69 -19.12
CA SER A 63 15.44 -6.47 -20.56
C SER A 63 16.71 -5.90 -21.18
N ASN A 64 17.35 -4.93 -20.52
CA ASN A 64 18.63 -4.36 -20.96
C ASN A 64 19.75 -5.41 -21.03
N ASN A 65 19.80 -6.31 -20.04
CA ASN A 65 20.82 -7.35 -19.97
C ASN A 65 20.55 -8.56 -20.90
N ASN A 66 19.32 -8.71 -21.37
CA ASN A 66 18.90 -9.82 -22.23
C ASN A 66 18.52 -9.36 -23.65
N GLY A 67 19.18 -8.33 -24.17
CA GLY A 67 19.04 -7.92 -25.58
C GLY A 67 17.67 -7.32 -25.94
N GLY A 68 16.93 -6.83 -24.95
CA GLY A 68 15.58 -6.30 -25.11
C GLY A 68 14.46 -7.34 -24.94
N ASP A 69 14.79 -8.58 -24.58
CA ASP A 69 13.79 -9.61 -24.29
C ASP A 69 13.11 -9.35 -22.94
N LEU A 70 11.80 -9.53 -22.90
CA LEU A 70 11.02 -9.39 -21.66
C LEU A 70 11.06 -10.70 -20.86
N PRO A 71 11.03 -10.63 -19.51
CA PRO A 71 11.06 -11.82 -18.68
C PRO A 71 9.82 -12.68 -18.87
N THR A 72 9.99 -13.99 -18.82
CA THR A 72 8.90 -14.97 -18.82
C THR A 72 8.62 -15.48 -17.40
N ALA A 73 7.63 -16.35 -17.24
CA ALA A 73 7.35 -16.99 -15.94
C ALA A 73 8.56 -17.77 -15.38
N THR A 74 9.45 -18.27 -16.24
CA THR A 74 10.68 -18.98 -15.85
C THR A 74 11.73 -18.02 -15.26
N ASP A 75 11.73 -16.76 -15.70
CA ASP A 75 12.71 -15.74 -15.30
C ASP A 75 12.30 -15.01 -14.00
N LYS A 76 11.14 -15.36 -13.44
CA LYS A 76 10.53 -14.67 -12.29
C LYS A 76 11.51 -14.51 -11.13
N SER A 77 12.20 -15.56 -10.71
CA SER A 77 13.13 -15.46 -9.57
C SER A 77 14.28 -14.49 -9.85
N THR A 78 14.75 -14.41 -11.09
CA THR A 78 15.85 -13.52 -11.50
C THR A 78 15.42 -12.07 -11.43
N VAL A 79 14.21 -11.76 -11.91
CA VAL A 79 13.64 -10.41 -11.84
C VAL A 79 13.41 -10.01 -10.39
N LEU A 80 12.72 -10.86 -9.63
CA LEU A 80 12.30 -10.54 -8.26
C LEU A 80 13.46 -10.47 -7.27
N ALA A 81 14.57 -11.18 -7.50
CA ALA A 81 15.77 -11.07 -6.69
C ALA A 81 16.45 -9.68 -6.76
N ASN A 82 16.18 -8.91 -7.83
CA ASN A 82 16.74 -7.58 -8.04
C ASN A 82 15.75 -6.45 -7.73
N ALA A 83 14.54 -6.77 -7.25
CA ALA A 83 13.52 -5.80 -6.88
C ALA A 83 13.46 -5.64 -5.35
N GLU A 84 13.68 -4.42 -4.86
CA GLU A 84 13.43 -4.10 -3.45
C GLU A 84 11.93 -4.05 -3.18
N ARG A 85 11.39 -5.08 -2.52
CA ARG A 85 9.96 -5.27 -2.23
C ARG A 85 9.77 -5.40 -0.71
N GLY A 86 8.67 -4.86 -0.18
CA GLY A 86 8.35 -4.99 1.25
C GLY A 86 6.93 -5.49 1.55
N ILE A 87 5.94 -5.22 0.71
CA ILE A 87 4.58 -5.77 0.85
C ILE A 87 4.45 -7.05 0.05
N TYR A 88 4.89 -7.04 -1.20
CA TYR A 88 4.85 -8.23 -2.03
C TYR A 88 6.13 -9.00 -1.78
N GLU A 89 6.26 -9.78 -0.72
CA GLU A 89 7.48 -10.59 -0.49
C GLU A 89 7.34 -12.02 -1.04
N ASP A 90 6.12 -12.54 -1.11
CA ASP A 90 5.84 -13.88 -1.61
C ASP A 90 5.85 -13.90 -3.15
N ASP A 91 6.84 -14.57 -3.73
CA ASP A 91 6.95 -14.77 -5.17
C ASP A 91 5.76 -15.55 -5.76
N ALA A 92 5.03 -16.33 -4.96
CA ALA A 92 3.83 -17.04 -5.42
C ALA A 92 2.67 -16.07 -5.71
N ALA A 93 2.63 -14.91 -5.05
CA ALA A 93 1.63 -13.88 -5.27
C ALA A 93 1.93 -13.01 -6.51
N ILE A 94 3.07 -13.22 -7.16
CA ILE A 94 3.47 -12.51 -8.38
C ILE A 94 3.39 -13.43 -9.60
N SER A 95 2.65 -12.98 -10.61
CA SER A 95 2.53 -13.65 -11.90
C SER A 95 3.25 -12.88 -13.01
N ILE A 96 3.81 -13.60 -14.00
CA ILE A 96 4.33 -13.03 -15.25
C ILE A 96 3.61 -13.73 -16.39
N SER A 97 2.91 -12.97 -17.24
CA SER A 97 2.08 -13.51 -18.32
C SER A 97 2.08 -12.59 -19.54
N GLY A 98 1.96 -13.16 -20.75
CA GLY A 98 1.75 -12.39 -22.00
C GLY A 98 0.29 -11.97 -22.24
N SER A 99 -0.56 -12.12 -21.23
CA SER A 99 -1.99 -11.78 -21.28
C SER A 99 -2.44 -11.25 -19.92
N VAL A 100 -3.46 -10.40 -19.92
CA VAL A 100 -4.04 -9.86 -18.68
C VAL A 100 -4.74 -10.99 -17.91
N PRO A 101 -4.24 -11.42 -16.74
CA PRO A 101 -4.87 -12.51 -16.00
C PRO A 101 -6.27 -12.10 -15.51
N THR A 102 -7.15 -13.06 -15.24
CA THR A 102 -8.40 -12.74 -14.54
C THR A 102 -8.07 -12.32 -13.11
N ALA A 103 -8.64 -11.20 -12.64
CA ALA A 103 -8.43 -10.75 -11.27
C ALA A 103 -8.96 -11.80 -10.27
N PRO A 104 -8.32 -12.00 -9.11
CA PRO A 104 -8.86 -12.83 -8.04
C PRO A 104 -10.28 -12.37 -7.66
N ALA A 105 -11.18 -13.32 -7.39
CA ALA A 105 -12.56 -13.01 -7.00
C ALA A 105 -12.64 -12.38 -5.60
N ASP A 106 -11.72 -12.77 -4.70
CA ASP A 106 -11.69 -12.30 -3.33
C ASP A 106 -10.87 -11.01 -3.17
N ALA A 107 -11.49 -9.99 -2.59
CA ALA A 107 -10.89 -8.67 -2.38
C ALA A 107 -9.63 -8.70 -1.49
N SER A 108 -9.53 -9.62 -0.52
CA SER A 108 -8.33 -9.76 0.31
C SER A 108 -7.13 -10.22 -0.53
N THR A 109 -7.35 -11.18 -1.43
CA THR A 109 -6.30 -11.75 -2.28
C THR A 109 -5.85 -10.74 -3.34
N GLN A 110 -6.75 -9.90 -3.85
CA GLN A 110 -6.41 -8.82 -4.78
C GLN A 110 -5.31 -7.90 -4.25
N LEU A 111 -5.31 -7.59 -2.95
CA LEU A 111 -4.32 -6.69 -2.32
C LEU A 111 -2.93 -7.30 -2.15
N GLU A 112 -2.83 -8.63 -2.29
CA GLU A 112 -1.61 -9.41 -2.10
C GLU A 112 -0.97 -9.79 -3.43
N THR A 113 -1.73 -9.78 -4.54
CA THR A 113 -1.26 -10.20 -5.85
C THR A 113 -0.75 -9.06 -6.72
N VAL A 114 0.27 -9.36 -7.52
CA VAL A 114 0.79 -8.49 -8.59
C VAL A 114 0.87 -9.27 -9.88
N ASP A 115 0.35 -8.69 -10.96
CA ASP A 115 0.42 -9.30 -12.29
C ASP A 115 1.30 -8.46 -13.20
N ILE A 116 2.40 -9.07 -13.65
CA ILE A 116 3.30 -8.52 -14.65
C ILE A 116 2.82 -9.02 -16.02
N ILE A 117 2.47 -8.09 -16.88
CA ILE A 117 1.90 -8.36 -18.20
C ILE A 117 2.93 -7.93 -19.24
N THR A 118 3.63 -8.91 -19.81
CA THR A 118 4.59 -8.67 -20.88
C THR A 118 3.88 -8.47 -22.21
N GLY A 119 4.35 -7.51 -23.01
CA GLY A 119 3.59 -7.01 -24.16
C GLY A 119 2.29 -6.34 -23.73
N GLY A 120 2.27 -5.73 -22.54
CA GLY A 120 1.12 -5.06 -21.95
C GLY A 120 1.34 -3.56 -21.80
N THR A 121 0.25 -2.80 -21.82
CA THR A 121 0.21 -1.36 -21.55
C THR A 121 -0.98 -1.03 -20.65
N CYS A 122 -1.06 0.21 -20.16
CA CYS A 122 -2.18 0.70 -19.38
C CYS A 122 -3.13 1.52 -20.26
N SER A 123 -4.32 1.00 -20.56
CA SER A 123 -5.35 1.79 -21.26
C SER A 123 -5.93 2.91 -20.41
N SER A 124 -5.80 2.79 -19.09
CA SER A 124 -6.15 3.80 -18.10
C SER A 124 -5.27 3.60 -16.85
N PRO A 125 -5.27 4.51 -15.87
CA PRO A 125 -4.55 4.32 -14.61
C PRO A 125 -4.98 3.08 -13.81
N THR A 126 -6.06 2.40 -14.19
CA THR A 126 -6.70 1.31 -13.44
C THR A 126 -6.97 0.08 -14.30
N THR A 127 -6.45 0.01 -15.53
CA THR A 127 -6.80 -1.07 -16.46
C THR A 127 -5.60 -1.39 -17.34
N ALA A 128 -5.04 -2.57 -17.12
CA ALA A 128 -4.03 -3.14 -18.01
C ALA A 128 -4.69 -3.78 -19.24
N THR A 129 -4.01 -3.70 -20.37
CA THR A 129 -4.44 -4.28 -21.65
C THR A 129 -3.23 -4.72 -22.45
N THR A 130 -3.37 -5.71 -23.33
CA THR A 130 -2.38 -6.01 -24.37
C THR A 130 -2.75 -5.35 -25.71
N THR A 131 -3.94 -4.77 -25.81
CA THR A 131 -4.40 -4.10 -27.03
C THR A 131 -3.65 -2.78 -27.22
N GLY A 132 -2.95 -2.66 -28.34
CA GLY A 132 -2.17 -1.47 -28.68
C GLY A 132 -0.82 -1.39 -27.97
N ALA A 133 -0.45 -2.41 -27.19
CA ALA A 133 0.87 -2.52 -26.58
C ALA A 133 1.92 -2.99 -27.58
N SER A 134 3.15 -2.49 -27.42
CA SER A 134 4.33 -3.01 -28.12
C SER A 134 4.81 -4.32 -27.50
N SER A 135 5.49 -5.18 -28.26
CA SER A 135 6.05 -6.44 -27.75
C SER A 135 7.16 -6.26 -26.69
N ARG A 136 7.63 -5.03 -26.50
CA ARG A 136 8.66 -4.65 -25.51
C ARG A 136 8.11 -3.84 -24.34
N GLU A 137 6.82 -3.55 -24.33
CA GLU A 137 6.18 -2.85 -23.21
C GLU A 137 5.77 -3.84 -22.12
N VAL A 138 5.79 -3.36 -20.88
CA VAL A 138 5.33 -4.13 -19.72
C VAL A 138 4.33 -3.28 -18.95
N ALA A 139 3.22 -3.89 -18.57
CA ALA A 139 2.28 -3.31 -17.61
C ALA A 139 2.27 -4.16 -16.34
N ILE A 140 2.24 -3.51 -15.19
CA ILE A 140 2.05 -4.14 -13.90
C ILE A 140 0.68 -3.75 -13.38
N ARG A 141 -0.16 -4.74 -13.14
CA ARG A 141 -1.45 -4.60 -12.47
C ARG A 141 -1.31 -4.97 -10.99
N PHE A 142 -1.83 -4.12 -10.13
CA PHE A 142 -1.84 -4.33 -8.68
C PHE A 142 -3.05 -3.63 -8.05
N TRP A 143 -3.31 -3.81 -6.76
CA TRP A 143 -4.46 -3.20 -6.08
C TRP A 143 -4.03 -2.35 -4.90
N VAL A 144 -4.78 -1.28 -4.64
CA VAL A 144 -4.59 -0.40 -3.48
C VAL A 144 -5.80 -0.45 -2.56
N GLU A 145 -5.54 -0.28 -1.26
CA GLU A 145 -6.57 -0.25 -0.23
C GLU A 145 -7.41 1.03 -0.35
N THR A 146 -8.73 0.91 -0.23
CA THR A 146 -9.63 2.05 -0.10
C THR A 146 -10.49 1.88 1.16
N SER A 147 -11.41 2.81 1.44
CA SER A 147 -12.43 2.63 2.48
C SER A 147 -13.51 1.59 2.09
N GLY A 148 -13.54 1.16 0.83
CA GLY A 148 -14.43 0.13 0.30
C GLY A 148 -13.63 -1.02 -0.31
N ALA A 149 -14.07 -1.50 -1.48
CA ALA A 149 -13.35 -2.53 -2.21
C ALA A 149 -11.94 -2.05 -2.65
N PRO A 150 -10.95 -2.95 -2.74
CA PRO A 150 -9.66 -2.65 -3.34
C PRO A 150 -9.82 -2.07 -4.74
N GLN A 151 -8.95 -1.13 -5.08
CA GLN A 151 -9.00 -0.44 -6.36
C GLN A 151 -7.81 -0.85 -7.22
N GLU A 152 -8.10 -1.40 -8.41
CA GLU A 152 -7.08 -1.83 -9.37
C GLU A 152 -6.27 -0.64 -9.88
N GLN A 153 -4.96 -0.78 -9.94
CA GLN A 153 -4.01 0.17 -10.49
C GLN A 153 -3.25 -0.51 -11.62
N CYS A 154 -2.87 0.30 -12.62
CA CYS A 154 -1.99 -0.12 -13.69
C CYS A 154 -0.81 0.85 -13.77
N GLN A 155 0.39 0.31 -13.88
CA GLN A 155 1.61 1.06 -14.13
C GLN A 155 2.38 0.40 -15.28
N ALA A 156 2.69 1.16 -16.33
CA ALA A 156 3.45 0.68 -17.49
C ALA A 156 4.88 1.22 -17.50
N SER A 157 5.77 0.52 -18.22
CA SER A 157 7.16 0.91 -18.52
C SER A 157 7.27 2.11 -19.44
#